data_AF-A0AA44WMZ2-F1
#
_entry.id   AF-A0AA44WMZ2-F1
#
_cell.length_a   1.000
_cell.length_b   1.000
_cell.length_c   1.000
_cell.angle_alpha   90.00
_cell.angle_beta   90.00
_cell.angle_gamma   90.00
#
_symmetry.space_group_name_H-M   'P 1'
#
loop_
_entity.id
_entity.type
_entity.pdbx_description
1 polymer ?
#
loop_
_entity_poly.entity_id
_entity_poly.type
_entity_poly.pdbx_seq_one_letter_code
_entity_poly.pdbx_strand_id
1 'polypeptide(L)'
;MMTFLFTHFLDDLSGITDHVVTISISVVRALKTAIRDDALVRNALEPFLDGNDTASATAVCPDVAVLFARGAKEPGKSMSRNVGFLVGPPLFQALETYINGTSPLAIQGVEYGRLSRADAGARVAAFAAATTARCPGSGIAMAGYSFGAKVVRSALARGNSTVRSVVLFGDPEEGAPVEGVDSRFVKTFCHEGDLVCQRTSPPATTGAGDDDGVARGEGQDGEFPSSKKSVVGPHLDYSLDAPAAAMFVMQRSGLGVASDDAMDEGMAGTVVGMVQQIMKNANGGIDSRRRLTR
;
A
#
# COMPACT_ATOMS: atom_id res chain seq x y z
N MET A 1 21.65 18.32 45.22
CA MET A 1 20.82 18.59 44.01
C MET A 1 21.43 18.09 42.70
N MET A 2 22.58 17.40 42.70
CA MET A 2 23.26 16.96 41.47
C MET A 2 23.26 15.43 41.26
N THR A 3 22.77 14.66 42.23
CA THR A 3 22.73 13.18 42.18
C THR A 3 21.38 12.63 41.68
N PHE A 4 20.30 13.43 41.73
CA PHE A 4 18.96 13.04 41.27
C PHE A 4 18.71 13.30 39.78
N LEU A 5 19.52 14.14 39.14
CA LEU A 5 19.41 14.48 37.71
C LEU A 5 20.17 13.51 36.79
N PHE A 6 21.11 12.73 37.34
CA PHE A 6 21.93 11.80 36.56
C PHE A 6 21.28 10.42 36.40
N THR A 7 20.47 9.98 37.37
CA THR A 7 19.80 8.68 37.32
C THR A 7 18.61 8.69 36.35
N HIS A 8 17.80 9.75 36.34
CA HIS A 8 16.65 9.85 35.42
C HIS A 8 17.06 9.93 33.94
N PHE A 9 18.21 10.55 33.64
CA PHE A 9 18.71 10.68 32.27
C PHE A 9 19.31 9.38 31.72
N LEU A 10 19.83 8.52 32.61
CA LEU A 10 20.37 7.20 32.24
C LEU A 10 19.27 6.14 32.09
N ASP A 11 18.17 6.26 32.87
CA ASP A 11 16.99 5.41 32.73
C ASP A 11 16.16 5.77 31.47
N ASP A 12 16.10 7.03 31.06
CA ASP A 12 15.51 7.43 29.77
C ASP A 12 16.40 6.98 28.59
N LEU A 13 17.73 7.03 28.72
CA LEU A 13 18.64 6.56 27.66
C LEU A 13 18.60 5.03 27.53
N SER A 14 18.47 4.30 28.65
CA SER A 14 18.30 2.85 28.67
C SER A 14 16.92 2.45 28.13
N GLY A 15 15.85 3.17 28.48
CA GLY A 15 14.50 2.96 27.95
C GLY A 15 14.38 3.26 26.46
N ILE A 16 15.04 4.32 25.95
CA ILE A 16 15.10 4.63 24.52
C ILE A 16 15.96 3.59 23.78
N THR A 17 17.09 3.17 24.35
CA THR A 17 17.91 2.11 23.73
C THR A 17 17.20 0.75 23.76
N ASP A 18 16.47 0.38 24.81
CA ASP A 18 15.67 -0.85 24.84
C ASP A 18 14.46 -0.78 23.92
N HIS A 19 13.79 0.38 23.79
CA HIS A 19 12.71 0.55 22.82
C HIS A 19 13.22 0.52 21.38
N VAL A 20 14.32 1.22 21.07
CA VAL A 20 14.92 1.21 19.72
C VAL A 20 15.48 -0.17 19.40
N VAL A 21 16.11 -0.86 20.35
CA VAL A 21 16.64 -2.22 20.17
C VAL A 21 15.50 -3.24 20.09
N THR A 22 14.43 -3.12 20.89
CA THR A 22 13.27 -4.02 20.84
C THR A 22 12.42 -3.79 19.58
N ILE A 23 12.24 -2.54 19.15
CA ILE A 23 11.60 -2.19 17.87
C ILE A 23 12.50 -2.69 16.73
N SER A 24 13.81 -2.48 16.79
CA SER A 24 14.75 -2.99 15.79
C SER A 24 14.76 -4.51 15.74
N ILE A 25 14.69 -5.21 16.87
CA ILE A 25 14.62 -6.67 16.95
C ILE A 25 13.25 -7.17 16.49
N SER A 26 12.16 -6.45 16.77
CA SER A 26 10.81 -6.81 16.30
C SER A 26 10.67 -6.59 14.81
N VAL A 27 11.18 -5.47 14.28
CA VAL A 27 11.27 -5.20 12.84
C VAL A 27 12.21 -6.19 12.18
N VAL A 28 13.39 -6.47 12.74
CA VAL A 28 14.32 -7.48 12.19
C VAL A 28 13.75 -8.89 12.31
N ARG A 29 13.00 -9.23 13.36
CA ARG A 29 12.36 -10.54 13.53
C ARG A 29 11.15 -10.67 12.59
N ALA A 30 10.34 -9.63 12.44
CA ALA A 30 9.24 -9.53 11.46
C ALA A 30 9.76 -9.56 10.02
N LEU A 31 10.87 -8.87 9.75
CA LEU A 31 11.59 -8.89 8.47
C LEU A 31 12.23 -10.27 8.25
N LYS A 32 12.76 -10.93 9.30
CA LYS A 32 13.36 -12.27 9.25
C LYS A 32 12.32 -13.40 9.20
N THR A 33 11.07 -13.18 9.62
CA THR A 33 9.93 -14.07 9.37
C THR A 33 9.37 -13.82 7.97
N ALA A 34 9.18 -12.56 7.56
CA ALA A 34 8.78 -12.20 6.18
C ALA A 34 9.79 -12.64 5.10
N ILE A 35 11.08 -12.76 5.46
CA ILE A 35 12.13 -13.26 4.56
C ILE A 35 12.20 -14.79 4.56
N ARG A 36 11.78 -15.48 5.64
CA ARG A 36 11.88 -16.95 5.77
C ARG A 36 10.67 -17.73 5.27
N ASP A 37 9.49 -17.11 5.19
CA ASP A 37 8.30 -17.73 4.63
C ASP A 37 8.00 -17.19 3.22
N ASP A 38 7.25 -17.97 2.44
CA ASP A 38 6.63 -17.61 1.15
C ASP A 38 5.67 -16.39 1.23
N ALA A 39 5.75 -15.56 2.28
CA ALA A 39 4.93 -14.37 2.50
C ALA A 39 5.05 -13.31 1.38
N LEU A 40 6.13 -13.37 0.58
CA LEU A 40 6.32 -12.50 -0.58
C LEU A 40 5.83 -13.13 -1.90
N VAL A 41 5.20 -14.30 -1.81
CA VAL A 41 4.54 -15.00 -2.91
C VAL A 41 3.06 -15.11 -2.58
N ARG A 42 2.21 -14.53 -3.41
CA ARG A 42 0.75 -14.71 -3.28
C ARG A 42 0.21 -15.23 -4.60
N ASN A 43 -0.29 -16.47 -4.60
CA ASN A 43 -0.80 -17.18 -5.77
C ASN A 43 -2.19 -17.77 -5.51
N ALA A 44 -3.00 -17.14 -4.66
CA ALA A 44 -4.28 -17.74 -4.23
C ALA A 44 -5.30 -17.88 -5.38
N LEU A 45 -5.06 -17.26 -6.53
CA LEU A 45 -5.91 -17.39 -7.71
C LEU A 45 -5.40 -18.42 -8.72
N GLU A 46 -4.22 -19.02 -8.55
CA GLU A 46 -3.62 -19.99 -9.48
C GLU A 46 -4.58 -21.09 -9.98
N PRO A 47 -5.46 -21.70 -9.14
CA PRO A 47 -6.45 -22.68 -9.62
C PRO A 47 -7.42 -22.13 -10.69
N PHE A 48 -7.62 -20.81 -10.72
CA PHE A 48 -8.47 -20.11 -11.69
C PHE A 48 -7.69 -19.59 -12.90
N LEU A 49 -6.36 -19.61 -12.89
CA LEU A 49 -5.53 -19.01 -13.94
C LEU A 49 -5.01 -20.04 -14.96
N ASP A 50 -4.78 -21.28 -14.54
CA ASP A 50 -4.00 -22.25 -15.32
C ASP A 50 -4.81 -23.06 -16.35
N GLY A 51 -6.05 -22.67 -16.64
CA GLY A 51 -6.87 -23.33 -17.67
C GLY A 51 -7.29 -24.78 -17.33
N ASN A 52 -6.76 -25.36 -16.25
CA ASN A 52 -7.14 -26.69 -15.78
C ASN A 52 -8.49 -26.63 -15.06
N ASP A 53 -9.54 -27.13 -15.71
CA ASP A 53 -10.91 -27.08 -15.20
C ASP A 53 -11.09 -27.93 -13.93
N THR A 54 -10.28 -28.98 -13.74
CA THR A 54 -10.38 -29.83 -12.55
C THR A 54 -9.92 -29.15 -11.26
N ALA A 55 -8.88 -28.30 -11.34
CA ALA A 55 -8.40 -27.52 -10.18
C ALA A 55 -9.38 -26.40 -9.81
N SER A 56 -10.02 -25.77 -10.81
CA SER A 56 -11.04 -24.75 -10.56
C SER A 56 -12.35 -25.32 -10.05
N ALA A 57 -12.73 -26.54 -10.43
CA ALA A 57 -14.00 -27.14 -10.03
C ALA A 57 -14.09 -27.47 -8.53
N THR A 58 -12.95 -27.61 -7.86
CA THR A 58 -12.85 -27.90 -6.42
C THR A 58 -12.44 -26.68 -5.59
N ALA A 59 -11.98 -25.60 -6.23
CA ALA A 59 -11.58 -24.37 -5.57
C ALA A 59 -12.80 -23.48 -5.25
N VAL A 60 -12.84 -22.92 -4.04
CA VAL A 60 -13.89 -21.98 -3.62
C VAL A 60 -13.58 -20.60 -4.21
N CYS A 61 -14.56 -20.01 -4.90
CA CYS A 61 -14.41 -18.66 -5.42
C CYS A 61 -14.24 -17.65 -4.28
N PRO A 62 -13.28 -16.71 -4.41
CA PRO A 62 -13.11 -15.67 -3.42
C PRO A 62 -14.27 -14.67 -3.47
N ASP A 63 -14.66 -14.16 -2.32
CA ASP A 63 -15.54 -13.00 -2.26
C ASP A 63 -14.79 -11.74 -2.71
N VAL A 64 -13.53 -11.62 -2.29
CA VAL A 64 -12.60 -10.55 -2.69
C VAL A 64 -11.36 -11.13 -3.35
N ALA A 65 -11.10 -10.73 -4.60
CA ALA A 65 -9.89 -11.09 -5.32
C ALA A 65 -9.01 -9.84 -5.49
N VAL A 66 -7.77 -9.87 -4.98
CA VAL A 66 -6.81 -8.77 -5.09
C VAL A 66 -5.70 -9.14 -6.05
N LEU A 67 -5.59 -8.41 -7.16
CA LEU A 67 -4.50 -8.51 -8.11
C LEU A 67 -3.47 -7.42 -7.80
N PHE A 68 -2.27 -7.83 -7.40
CA PHE A 68 -1.25 -6.91 -6.91
C PHE A 68 -0.02 -6.84 -7.83
N ALA A 69 0.36 -5.62 -8.23
CA ALA A 69 1.57 -5.32 -8.99
C ALA A 69 2.57 -4.55 -8.12
N ARG A 70 3.73 -5.17 -7.83
CA ARG A 70 4.78 -4.59 -6.96
C ARG A 70 5.57 -3.42 -7.58
N GLY A 71 6.43 -2.77 -6.81
CA GLY A 71 7.37 -1.79 -7.33
C GLY A 71 8.50 -2.41 -8.17
N ALA A 72 9.13 -1.61 -9.03
CA ALA A 72 10.32 -2.04 -9.75
C ALA A 72 11.50 -2.20 -8.77
N LYS A 73 12.34 -3.22 -8.98
CA LYS A 73 13.58 -3.45 -8.22
C LYS A 73 13.43 -3.62 -6.70
N GLU A 74 12.24 -3.99 -6.21
CA GLU A 74 12.12 -4.39 -4.80
C GLU A 74 13.04 -5.61 -4.51
N PRO A 75 13.92 -5.56 -3.49
CA PRO A 75 14.86 -6.63 -3.17
C PRO A 75 14.19 -8.00 -2.98
N GLY A 76 14.73 -9.00 -3.66
CA GLY A 76 14.31 -10.40 -3.59
C GLY A 76 15.11 -11.22 -4.59
N LYS A 77 15.84 -12.25 -4.13
CA LYS A 77 16.79 -13.00 -4.98
C LYS A 77 16.16 -14.11 -5.84
N SER A 78 14.84 -14.26 -5.89
CA SER A 78 14.17 -15.31 -6.65
C SER A 78 12.92 -14.81 -7.35
N MET A 79 12.70 -15.32 -8.57
CA MET A 79 11.54 -15.10 -9.44
C MET A 79 10.19 -15.26 -8.71
N SER A 80 10.12 -16.11 -7.68
CA SER A 80 8.89 -16.37 -6.93
C SER A 80 8.33 -15.18 -6.13
N ARG A 81 9.06 -14.07 -5.88
CA ARG A 81 8.59 -12.95 -5.03
C ARG A 81 7.75 -11.93 -5.81
N ASN A 82 6.47 -12.23 -6.04
CA ASN A 82 5.58 -11.49 -6.93
C ASN A 82 4.85 -10.28 -6.30
N VAL A 83 4.96 -10.06 -4.99
CA VAL A 83 4.28 -8.95 -4.27
C VAL A 83 5.18 -7.89 -3.64
N GLY A 84 6.50 -8.02 -3.73
CA GLY A 84 7.42 -7.09 -3.06
C GLY A 84 7.32 -7.19 -1.54
N PHE A 85 7.87 -6.21 -0.81
CA PHE A 85 7.86 -6.17 0.66
C PHE A 85 7.39 -4.84 1.25
N LEU A 86 7.43 -3.74 0.50
CA LEU A 86 7.13 -2.41 1.03
C LEU A 86 5.64 -2.16 1.22
N VAL A 87 4.83 -2.49 0.20
CA VAL A 87 3.39 -2.17 0.19
C VAL A 87 2.52 -3.41 0.21
N GLY A 88 2.90 -4.45 -0.55
CA GLY A 88 2.11 -5.68 -0.69
C GLY A 88 1.80 -6.33 0.66
N PRO A 89 2.79 -6.84 1.42
CA PRO A 89 2.52 -7.52 2.68
C PRO A 89 1.74 -6.68 3.71
N PRO A 90 2.06 -5.39 3.95
CA PRO A 90 1.25 -4.55 4.83
C PRO A 90 -0.20 -4.40 4.39
N LEU A 91 -0.46 -4.21 3.09
CA LEU A 91 -1.81 -4.14 2.53
C LEU A 91 -2.58 -5.46 2.75
N PHE A 92 -1.93 -6.60 2.51
CA PHE A 92 -2.56 -7.91 2.67
C PHE A 92 -2.91 -8.20 4.11
N GLN A 93 -2.01 -7.89 5.04
CA GLN A 93 -2.27 -8.03 6.47
C GLN A 93 -3.46 -7.16 6.89
N ALA A 94 -3.56 -5.93 6.39
CA ALA A 94 -4.70 -5.06 6.66
C ALA A 94 -6.00 -5.66 6.10
N LEU A 95 -6.01 -6.15 4.85
CA LEU A 95 -7.17 -6.81 4.24
C LEU A 95 -7.60 -8.05 5.02
N GLU A 96 -6.66 -8.93 5.37
CA GLU A 96 -6.90 -10.12 6.19
C GLU A 96 -7.50 -9.73 7.55
N THR A 97 -7.03 -8.63 8.16
CA THR A 97 -7.57 -8.09 9.42
C THR A 97 -9.00 -7.57 9.27
N TYR A 98 -9.28 -6.80 8.22
CA TYR A 98 -10.64 -6.29 7.97
C TYR A 98 -11.64 -7.41 7.67
N ILE A 99 -11.21 -8.40 6.90
CA ILE A 99 -12.05 -9.55 6.55
C ILE A 99 -12.29 -10.44 7.76
N ASN A 100 -11.33 -10.55 8.69
CA ASN A 100 -11.47 -11.30 9.94
C ASN A 100 -12.06 -12.72 9.75
N GLY A 101 -11.74 -13.36 8.62
CA GLY A 101 -12.23 -14.68 8.25
C GLY A 101 -13.72 -14.78 7.86
N THR A 102 -14.45 -13.66 7.73
CA THR A 102 -15.89 -13.68 7.40
C THR A 102 -16.16 -13.96 5.93
N SER A 103 -15.18 -13.71 5.06
CA SER A 103 -15.28 -13.83 3.61
C SER A 103 -14.00 -14.39 3.01
N PRO A 104 -14.07 -15.27 2.00
CA PRO A 104 -12.86 -15.76 1.33
C PRO A 104 -12.10 -14.64 0.60
N LEU A 105 -10.84 -14.42 0.98
CA LEU A 105 -9.90 -13.49 0.32
C LEU A 105 -8.90 -14.28 -0.53
N ALA A 106 -8.74 -13.90 -1.79
CA ALA A 106 -7.64 -14.39 -2.61
C ALA A 106 -6.75 -13.24 -3.07
N ILE A 107 -5.45 -13.34 -2.81
CA ILE A 107 -4.44 -12.39 -3.29
C ILE A 107 -3.57 -13.09 -4.35
N GLN A 108 -3.39 -12.40 -5.47
CA GLN A 108 -2.54 -12.82 -6.57
C GLN A 108 -1.53 -11.72 -6.89
N GLY A 109 -0.26 -11.96 -6.59
CA GLY A 109 0.84 -11.16 -7.07
C GLY A 109 1.10 -11.41 -8.55
N VAL A 110 1.53 -10.38 -9.26
CA VAL A 110 1.85 -10.48 -10.68
C VAL A 110 3.35 -10.67 -10.81
N GLU A 111 3.74 -11.84 -11.32
CA GLU A 111 5.14 -12.09 -11.60
C GLU A 111 5.56 -11.39 -12.89
N TYR A 112 6.46 -10.45 -12.73
CA TYR A 112 7.15 -9.81 -13.84
C TYR A 112 8.56 -9.46 -13.42
N GLY A 113 9.54 -9.98 -14.16
CA GLY A 113 10.94 -9.61 -14.04
C GLY A 113 11.22 -8.32 -14.80
N ARG A 114 11.84 -8.42 -15.98
CA ARG A 114 12.11 -7.31 -16.90
C ARG A 114 10.96 -7.01 -17.88
N LEU A 115 9.74 -7.43 -17.58
CA LEU A 115 8.61 -7.20 -18.51
C LEU A 115 8.39 -5.70 -18.71
N SER A 116 7.99 -5.34 -19.93
CA SER A 116 7.53 -3.99 -20.21
C SER A 116 6.24 -3.71 -19.41
N ARG A 117 5.93 -2.42 -19.23
CA ARG A 117 4.63 -2.00 -18.65
C ARG A 117 3.47 -2.68 -19.36
N ALA A 118 3.52 -2.77 -20.69
CA ALA A 118 2.44 -3.31 -21.51
C ALA A 118 2.26 -4.82 -21.28
N ASP A 119 3.34 -5.59 -21.19
CA ASP A 119 3.29 -7.04 -20.99
C ASP A 119 2.84 -7.38 -19.57
N ALA A 120 3.37 -6.69 -18.56
CA ALA A 120 2.92 -6.84 -17.19
C ALA A 120 1.43 -6.46 -17.06
N GLY A 121 1.00 -5.38 -17.70
CA GLY A 121 -0.41 -4.96 -17.73
C GLY A 121 -1.32 -5.98 -18.43
N ALA A 122 -0.86 -6.58 -19.52
CA ALA A 122 -1.57 -7.67 -20.20
C ALA A 122 -1.78 -8.86 -19.27
N ARG A 123 -0.77 -9.21 -18.46
CA ARG A 123 -0.85 -10.30 -17.50
C ARG A 123 -1.87 -10.03 -16.38
N VAL A 124 -1.89 -8.81 -15.83
CA VAL A 124 -2.89 -8.42 -14.82
C VAL A 124 -4.31 -8.45 -15.41
N ALA A 125 -4.48 -7.95 -16.64
CA ALA A 125 -5.78 -8.00 -17.33
C ALA A 125 -6.23 -9.44 -17.59
N ALA A 126 -5.32 -10.33 -17.99
CA ALA A 126 -5.61 -11.75 -18.17
C ALA A 126 -6.03 -12.43 -16.87
N PHE A 127 -5.37 -12.11 -15.75
CA PHE A 127 -5.77 -12.63 -14.44
C PHE A 127 -7.17 -12.19 -14.05
N ALA A 128 -7.50 -10.91 -14.21
CA ALA A 128 -8.84 -10.40 -13.94
C ALA A 128 -9.91 -11.03 -14.84
N ALA A 129 -9.62 -11.21 -16.13
CA ALA A 129 -10.53 -11.86 -17.06
C ALA A 129 -10.78 -13.32 -16.67
N ALA A 130 -9.72 -14.06 -16.32
CA ALA A 130 -9.83 -15.43 -15.86
C ALA A 130 -10.62 -15.55 -14.55
N THR A 131 -10.35 -14.68 -13.57
CA THR A 131 -11.12 -14.60 -12.31
C THR A 131 -12.57 -14.27 -12.58
N THR A 132 -12.87 -13.30 -13.46
CA THR A 132 -14.26 -12.95 -13.82
C THR A 132 -14.97 -14.13 -14.47
N ALA A 133 -14.29 -14.86 -15.37
CA ALA A 133 -14.89 -15.98 -16.09
C ALA A 133 -15.20 -17.17 -15.17
N ARG A 134 -14.34 -17.45 -14.20
CA ARG A 134 -14.49 -18.61 -13.30
C ARG A 134 -15.23 -18.28 -12.01
N CYS A 135 -15.13 -17.03 -11.55
CA CYS A 135 -15.73 -16.52 -10.33
C CYS A 135 -16.46 -15.19 -10.59
N PRO A 136 -17.57 -15.19 -11.33
CA PRO A 136 -18.28 -13.97 -11.73
C PRO A 136 -18.86 -13.16 -10.56
N GLY A 137 -19.00 -13.76 -9.37
CA GLY A 137 -19.44 -13.07 -8.16
C GLY A 137 -18.34 -12.28 -7.45
N SER A 138 -17.07 -12.62 -7.67
CA SER A 138 -15.94 -12.04 -6.94
C SER A 138 -15.81 -10.53 -7.16
N GLY A 139 -15.62 -9.78 -6.08
CA GLY A 139 -15.17 -8.39 -6.16
C GLY A 139 -13.69 -8.34 -6.50
N ILE A 140 -13.35 -7.93 -7.73
CA ILE A 140 -11.95 -7.78 -8.14
C ILE A 140 -11.43 -6.41 -7.74
N ALA A 141 -10.34 -6.40 -6.98
CA ALA A 141 -9.54 -5.23 -6.67
C ALA A 141 -8.19 -5.31 -7.39
N MET A 142 -7.74 -4.20 -7.98
CA MET A 142 -6.39 -4.08 -8.50
C MET A 142 -5.58 -3.11 -7.64
N ALA A 143 -4.39 -3.51 -7.23
CA ALA A 143 -3.50 -2.67 -6.44
C ALA A 143 -2.10 -2.62 -7.05
N GLY A 144 -1.49 -1.44 -7.07
CA GLY A 144 -0.19 -1.24 -7.68
C GLY A 144 0.67 -0.24 -6.92
N TYR A 145 1.95 -0.54 -6.76
CA TYR A 145 2.92 0.36 -6.13
C TYR A 145 3.99 0.81 -7.13
N SER A 146 4.26 2.11 -7.24
CA SER A 146 5.32 2.68 -8.09
C SER A 146 5.17 2.25 -9.56
N PHE A 147 6.14 1.54 -10.13
CA PHE A 147 6.00 0.92 -11.46
C PHE A 147 4.76 0.03 -11.57
N GLY A 148 4.38 -0.66 -10.51
CA GLY A 148 3.16 -1.47 -10.43
C GLY A 148 1.87 -0.67 -10.61
N ALA A 149 1.83 0.61 -10.21
CA ALA A 149 0.69 1.48 -10.48
C ALA A 149 0.51 1.70 -12.00
N LYS A 150 1.61 1.93 -12.72
CA LYS A 150 1.60 2.02 -14.20
C LYS A 150 1.16 0.72 -14.87
N VAL A 151 1.52 -0.42 -14.28
CA VAL A 151 1.10 -1.76 -14.72
C VAL A 151 -0.41 -1.91 -14.57
N VAL A 152 -0.97 -1.53 -13.41
CA VAL A 152 -2.42 -1.55 -13.18
C VAL A 152 -3.16 -0.63 -14.15
N ARG A 153 -2.69 0.61 -14.34
CA ARG A 153 -3.24 1.53 -15.36
C ARG A 153 -3.22 0.89 -16.76
N SER A 154 -2.12 0.23 -17.13
CA SER A 154 -2.01 -0.47 -18.41
C SER A 154 -2.94 -1.66 -18.54
N ALA A 155 -3.30 -2.32 -17.44
CA ALA A 155 -4.25 -3.42 -17.44
C ALA A 155 -5.69 -2.91 -17.64
N LEU A 156 -6.04 -1.82 -16.97
CA LEU A 156 -7.37 -1.21 -17.02
C LEU A 156 -7.69 -0.62 -18.39
N ALA A 157 -6.70 0.02 -19.03
CA ALA A 157 -6.82 0.53 -20.41
C ALA A 157 -7.13 -0.56 -21.46
N ARG A 158 -6.97 -1.85 -21.12
CA ARG A 158 -7.31 -2.99 -21.99
C ARG A 158 -8.77 -3.44 -21.88
N GLY A 159 -9.57 -2.83 -21.01
CA GLY A 159 -11.01 -3.08 -20.88
C GLY A 159 -11.36 -4.02 -19.73
N ASN A 160 -11.40 -3.50 -18.51
CA ASN A 160 -11.66 -4.27 -17.29
C ASN A 160 -12.83 -3.71 -16.46
N SER A 161 -14.03 -3.77 -17.03
CA SER A 161 -15.25 -3.19 -16.44
C SER A 161 -15.74 -3.88 -15.15
N THR A 162 -15.15 -5.01 -14.76
CA THR A 162 -15.53 -5.78 -13.56
C THR A 162 -14.72 -5.44 -12.31
N VAL A 163 -13.70 -4.60 -12.44
CA VAL A 163 -12.89 -4.14 -11.29
C VAL A 163 -13.73 -3.22 -10.41
N ARG A 164 -13.87 -3.58 -9.14
CA ARG A 164 -14.65 -2.82 -8.15
C ARG A 164 -13.81 -1.81 -7.38
N SER A 165 -12.50 -1.99 -7.30
CA SER A 165 -11.61 -1.01 -6.69
C SER A 165 -10.23 -1.05 -7.28
N VAL A 166 -9.63 0.13 -7.41
CA VAL A 166 -8.26 0.34 -7.89
C VAL A 166 -7.53 1.14 -6.82
N VAL A 167 -6.41 0.61 -6.31
CA VAL A 167 -5.57 1.30 -5.33
C VAL A 167 -4.17 1.49 -5.88
N LEU A 168 -3.71 2.73 -5.95
CA LEU A 168 -2.41 3.08 -6.52
C LEU A 168 -1.56 3.76 -5.43
N PHE A 169 -0.35 3.28 -5.21
CA PHE A 169 0.60 3.85 -4.25
C PHE A 169 1.81 4.40 -4.99
N GLY A 170 2.23 5.63 -4.70
CA GLY A 170 3.40 6.24 -5.34
C GLY A 170 3.26 6.28 -6.86
N ASP A 171 2.08 6.62 -7.36
CA ASP A 171 1.74 6.52 -8.78
C ASP A 171 2.46 7.58 -9.62
N PRO A 172 3.32 7.19 -10.58
CA PRO A 172 4.03 8.16 -11.44
C PRO A 172 3.12 9.00 -12.34
N GLU A 173 1.87 8.56 -12.52
CA GLU A 173 0.86 9.20 -13.37
C GLU A 173 -0.27 9.82 -12.53
N GLU A 174 0.04 10.19 -11.28
CA GLU A 174 -0.93 10.82 -10.39
C GLU A 174 -1.51 12.11 -11.00
N GLY A 175 -2.82 12.30 -10.78
CA GLY A 175 -3.59 13.39 -11.38
C GLY A 175 -4.13 13.08 -12.78
N ALA A 176 -3.60 12.07 -13.48
CA ALA A 176 -4.22 11.56 -14.70
C ALA A 176 -5.38 10.60 -14.36
N PRO A 177 -6.52 10.68 -15.08
CA PRO A 177 -7.60 9.73 -14.89
C PRO A 177 -7.15 8.30 -15.20
N VAL A 178 -7.71 7.32 -14.48
CA VAL A 178 -7.49 5.91 -14.79
C VAL A 178 -8.49 5.52 -15.88
N GLU A 179 -7.99 5.31 -17.10
CA GLU A 179 -8.83 5.02 -18.26
C GLU A 179 -9.74 3.81 -18.02
N GLY A 180 -11.02 3.96 -18.37
CA GLY A 180 -12.01 2.89 -18.27
C GLY A 180 -12.56 2.63 -16.86
N VAL A 181 -12.17 3.42 -15.85
CA VAL A 181 -12.64 3.26 -14.46
C VAL A 181 -13.16 4.59 -13.92
N ASP A 182 -14.35 4.58 -13.32
CA ASP A 182 -14.89 5.75 -12.63
C ASP A 182 -14.01 6.09 -11.41
N SER A 183 -13.64 7.36 -11.28
CA SER A 183 -12.87 7.91 -10.16
C SER A 183 -13.34 7.47 -8.77
N ARG A 184 -14.64 7.19 -8.55
CA ARG A 184 -15.16 6.70 -7.27
C ARG A 184 -14.60 5.34 -6.83
N PHE A 185 -14.09 4.56 -7.80
CA PHE A 185 -13.49 3.25 -7.60
C PHE A 185 -11.96 3.31 -7.59
N VAL A 186 -11.37 4.49 -7.73
CA VAL A 186 -9.92 4.69 -7.71
C VAL A 186 -9.51 5.42 -6.44
N LYS A 187 -8.51 4.91 -5.74
CA LYS A 187 -7.85 5.58 -4.63
C LYS A 187 -6.34 5.61 -4.89
N THR A 188 -5.80 6.81 -5.12
CA THR A 188 -4.35 7.01 -5.17
C THR A 188 -3.84 7.53 -3.83
N PHE A 189 -2.70 6.99 -3.40
CA PHE A 189 -1.88 7.48 -2.30
C PHE A 189 -0.57 8.01 -2.88
N CYS A 190 -0.35 9.31 -2.72
CA CYS A 190 0.87 9.99 -3.10
C CYS A 190 1.31 10.92 -1.96
N HIS A 191 2.44 10.60 -1.33
CA HIS A 191 2.97 11.37 -0.21
C HIS A 191 3.57 12.69 -0.65
N GLU A 192 3.45 13.71 0.20
CA GLU A 192 4.11 14.99 -0.03
C GLU A 192 5.64 14.79 -0.13
N GLY A 193 6.25 15.35 -1.17
CA GLY A 193 7.68 15.17 -1.44
C GLY A 193 8.05 13.86 -2.15
N ASP A 194 7.08 12.99 -2.50
CA ASP A 194 7.35 11.85 -3.38
C ASP A 194 7.55 12.33 -4.83
N LEU A 195 8.81 12.41 -5.26
CA LEU A 195 9.18 12.82 -6.62
C LEU A 195 8.77 11.83 -7.70
N VAL A 196 8.36 10.60 -7.35
CA VAL A 196 7.80 9.66 -8.32
C VAL A 196 6.42 10.14 -8.76
N CYS A 197 5.56 10.53 -7.81
CA CYS A 197 4.23 11.07 -8.11
C CYS A 197 4.27 12.40 -8.86
N GLN A 198 5.26 13.23 -8.56
CA GLN A 198 5.35 14.59 -9.12
C GLN A 198 5.83 14.63 -10.58
N ARG A 199 6.18 13.50 -11.20
CA ARG A 199 6.68 13.45 -12.59
C ARG A 199 5.67 13.90 -13.63
N THR A 200 4.38 13.95 -13.28
CA THR A 200 3.29 14.36 -14.18
C THR A 200 2.47 15.53 -13.66
N SER A 201 2.75 16.03 -12.44
CA SER A 201 2.13 17.26 -11.95
C SER A 201 2.77 18.45 -12.68
N PRO A 202 2.00 19.37 -13.31
CA PRO A 202 2.57 20.63 -13.73
C PRO A 202 3.16 21.31 -12.48
N PRO A 203 4.40 21.84 -12.56
CA PRO A 203 5.03 22.40 -11.37
C PRO A 203 4.15 23.53 -10.87
N ALA A 204 3.84 23.50 -9.57
CA ALA A 204 3.41 24.70 -8.88
C ALA A 204 4.48 25.77 -9.18
N THR A 205 4.06 26.81 -9.88
CA THR A 205 4.92 27.88 -10.39
C THR A 205 5.62 28.59 -9.24
N THR A 206 6.85 28.20 -8.94
CA THR A 206 7.84 29.08 -8.32
C THR A 206 9.23 28.77 -8.87
N GLY A 207 9.58 29.46 -9.96
CA GLY A 207 10.90 30.07 -10.17
C GLY A 207 12.15 29.17 -10.26
N ALA A 208 12.66 29.07 -11.49
CA ALA A 208 14.06 29.16 -11.90
C ALA A 208 15.03 27.98 -11.64
N GLY A 209 15.61 27.49 -12.75
CA GLY A 209 16.89 26.79 -12.79
C GLY A 209 16.91 25.60 -13.76
N ASP A 210 17.20 25.86 -15.03
CA ASP A 210 17.69 24.84 -15.98
C ASP A 210 19.03 24.30 -15.48
N ASP A 211 19.22 22.98 -15.41
CA ASP A 211 20.55 22.34 -15.31
C ASP A 211 20.51 20.89 -15.84
N ASP A 212 21.07 20.69 -17.03
CA ASP A 212 21.43 19.40 -17.60
C ASP A 212 22.53 18.71 -16.76
N GLY A 213 22.33 17.46 -16.33
CA GLY A 213 23.30 16.81 -15.43
C GLY A 213 23.30 15.29 -15.42
N VAL A 214 23.98 14.69 -16.40
CA VAL A 214 24.44 13.30 -16.39
C VAL A 214 25.40 13.07 -15.20
N ALA A 215 25.09 12.14 -14.29
CA ALA A 215 26.01 11.78 -13.21
C ALA A 215 26.80 10.49 -13.53
N ARG A 216 28.08 10.67 -13.85
CA ARG A 216 29.16 9.68 -13.72
C ARG A 216 29.97 10.01 -12.47
N GLY A 217 30.49 8.98 -11.79
CA GLY A 217 31.79 9.07 -11.11
C GLY A 217 31.80 8.90 -9.59
N GLU A 218 32.64 7.96 -9.17
CA GLU A 218 32.96 7.43 -7.83
C GLU A 218 33.71 8.40 -6.88
N GLY A 219 33.75 8.05 -5.57
CA GLY A 219 34.94 8.27 -4.72
C GLY A 219 34.74 9.04 -3.40
N GLN A 220 34.88 8.31 -2.27
CA GLN A 220 35.44 8.63 -0.92
C GLN A 220 35.49 10.11 -0.48
N ASP A 221 35.02 10.54 0.70
CA ASP A 221 35.37 10.10 2.06
C ASP A 221 34.39 10.68 3.12
N GLY A 222 34.50 10.20 4.35
CA GLY A 222 33.49 10.35 5.40
C GLY A 222 33.38 11.74 6.02
N GLU A 223 32.22 12.35 5.83
CA GLU A 223 31.56 13.29 6.75
C GLU A 223 30.07 13.19 6.38
N PHE A 224 29.23 12.58 7.20
CA PHE A 224 27.79 12.49 6.92
C PHE A 224 27.18 13.87 7.24
N PRO A 225 26.84 14.72 6.24
CA PRO A 225 26.20 15.98 6.55
C PRO A 225 24.75 15.64 6.87
N SER A 226 24.38 15.82 8.15
CA SER A 226 22.99 15.96 8.56
C SER A 226 22.32 16.98 7.64
N SER A 227 21.27 16.56 6.92
CA SER A 227 20.49 17.34 5.93
C SER A 227 20.82 17.09 4.45
N LYS A 228 20.80 15.83 4.01
CA LYS A 228 20.19 15.52 2.70
C LYS A 228 18.83 14.88 2.98
N LYS A 229 17.75 15.66 2.82
CA LYS A 229 16.37 15.16 2.86
C LYS A 229 16.31 14.00 1.86
N SER A 230 16.13 12.77 2.35
CA SER A 230 16.17 11.57 1.52
C SER A 230 15.08 11.70 0.46
N VAL A 231 15.49 11.90 -0.79
CA VAL A 231 14.63 12.11 -1.97
C VAL A 231 13.75 10.89 -2.27
N VAL A 232 14.04 9.75 -1.65
CA VAL A 232 13.31 8.48 -1.78
C VAL A 232 12.55 8.12 -0.49
N GLY A 233 12.66 8.92 0.57
CA GLY A 233 12.01 8.64 1.87
C GLY A 233 10.49 8.49 1.75
N PRO A 234 9.76 9.50 1.25
CA PRO A 234 8.30 9.45 1.11
C PRO A 234 7.77 8.44 0.09
N HIS A 235 8.64 7.86 -0.74
CA HIS A 235 8.23 6.82 -1.69
C HIS A 235 8.24 5.42 -1.07
N LEU A 236 8.83 5.25 0.13
CA LEU A 236 9.07 3.93 0.74
C LEU A 236 8.17 3.63 1.95
N ASP A 237 7.36 4.59 2.40
CA ASP A 237 6.55 4.52 3.62
C ASP A 237 5.04 4.35 3.37
N TYR A 238 4.63 4.00 2.15
CA TYR A 238 3.25 3.66 1.79
C TYR A 238 2.66 2.45 2.56
N SER A 239 3.47 1.75 3.35
CA SER A 239 2.97 0.78 4.33
C SER A 239 2.04 1.41 5.37
N LEU A 240 2.19 2.72 5.63
CA LEU A 240 1.35 3.48 6.55
C LEU A 240 -0.10 3.64 6.03
N ASP A 241 -0.30 3.60 4.72
CA ASP A 241 -1.62 3.73 4.09
C ASP A 241 -2.38 2.40 3.94
N ALA A 242 -1.71 1.27 4.20
CA ALA A 242 -2.28 -0.06 4.02
C ALA A 242 -3.68 -0.24 4.67
N PRO A 243 -3.93 0.24 5.90
CA PRO A 243 -5.26 0.17 6.49
C PRO A 243 -6.33 0.99 5.77
N ALA A 244 -5.99 2.18 5.28
CA ALA A 244 -6.93 3.03 4.54
C ALA A 244 -7.23 2.44 3.14
N ALA A 245 -6.20 1.88 2.50
CA ALA A 245 -6.33 1.16 1.24
C ALA A 245 -7.19 -0.10 1.37
N ALA A 246 -6.97 -0.90 2.41
CA ALA A 246 -7.75 -2.10 2.68
C ALA A 246 -9.22 -1.75 2.94
N MET A 247 -9.49 -0.69 3.73
CA MET A 247 -10.85 -0.19 3.94
C MET A 247 -11.54 0.18 2.62
N PHE A 248 -10.83 0.91 1.74
CA PHE A 248 -11.36 1.30 0.43
C PHE A 248 -11.72 0.09 -0.43
N VAL A 249 -10.86 -0.94 -0.46
CA VAL A 249 -11.14 -2.21 -1.16
C VAL A 249 -12.40 -2.87 -0.58
N MET A 250 -12.51 -2.97 0.75
CA MET A 250 -13.64 -3.62 1.42
C MET A 250 -14.96 -2.88 1.20
N GLN A 251 -14.96 -1.54 1.24
CA GLN A 251 -16.15 -0.73 0.96
C GLN A 251 -16.68 -0.89 -0.47
N ARG A 252 -15.81 -1.33 -1.40
CA ARG A 252 -16.15 -1.43 -2.82
C ARG A 252 -16.32 -2.87 -3.31
N SER A 253 -15.89 -3.88 -2.56
CA SER A 253 -15.93 -5.29 -2.96
C SER A 253 -17.35 -5.83 -3.23
N GLY A 254 -18.37 -5.15 -2.71
CA GLY A 254 -19.78 -5.58 -2.81
C GLY A 254 -20.24 -6.44 -1.62
N LEU A 255 -19.36 -6.65 -0.63
CA LEU A 255 -19.66 -7.42 0.58
C LEU A 255 -20.50 -6.67 1.64
N GLY A 256 -21.21 -5.62 1.23
CA GLY A 256 -22.17 -4.96 2.12
C GLY A 256 -21.54 -4.30 3.36
N VAL A 257 -20.30 -3.81 3.29
CA VAL A 257 -19.71 -2.96 4.34
C VAL A 257 -20.30 -1.53 4.24
N ALA A 258 -21.63 -1.47 4.35
CA ALA A 258 -22.45 -0.28 4.38
C ALA A 258 -23.61 -0.51 5.35
N SER A 259 -23.26 -0.80 6.59
CA SER A 259 -24.09 -0.47 7.74
C SER A 259 -23.18 0.26 8.70
N ASP A 260 -23.59 1.48 9.04
CA ASP A 260 -22.84 2.48 9.82
C ASP A 260 -22.36 1.98 11.21
N ASP A 261 -22.74 0.76 11.60
CA ASP A 261 -22.41 0.10 12.85
C ASP A 261 -20.97 -0.48 12.90
N ALA A 262 -20.33 -0.77 11.76
CA ALA A 262 -18.96 -1.29 11.72
C ALA A 262 -17.87 -0.20 11.87
N MET A 263 -18.28 1.08 11.94
CA MET A 263 -17.37 2.22 12.02
C MET A 263 -16.89 2.56 13.44
N ASP A 264 -17.45 1.90 14.47
CA ASP A 264 -17.07 2.13 15.88
C ASP A 264 -16.63 0.86 16.64
N GLU A 265 -16.94 -0.35 16.14
CA GLU A 265 -16.59 -1.60 16.84
C GLU A 265 -15.33 -2.27 16.24
N GLY A 266 -14.15 -1.84 16.70
CA GLY A 266 -12.92 -2.64 16.56
C GLY A 266 -11.63 -1.90 16.23
N MET A 267 -11.68 -0.60 15.93
CA MET A 267 -10.49 0.18 15.57
C MET A 267 -9.78 0.85 16.75
N ALA A 268 -10.36 0.85 17.96
CA ALA A 268 -9.79 1.56 19.11
C ALA A 268 -8.37 1.11 19.51
N GLY A 269 -7.94 -0.08 19.10
CA GLY A 269 -6.59 -0.64 19.36
C GLY A 269 -5.59 -0.51 18.22
N THR A 270 -5.96 0.03 17.06
CA THR A 270 -5.05 0.22 15.91
C THR A 270 -4.63 1.68 15.77
N VAL A 271 -3.47 1.91 15.17
CA VAL A 271 -2.91 3.26 14.94
C VAL A 271 -3.91 4.16 14.19
N VAL A 272 -4.75 3.59 13.33
CA VAL A 272 -5.81 4.28 12.60
C VAL A 272 -6.93 4.80 13.52
N GLY A 273 -7.42 3.96 14.45
CA GLY A 273 -8.43 4.41 15.41
C GLY A 273 -7.90 5.48 16.36
N MET A 274 -6.63 5.40 16.74
CA MET A 274 -5.97 6.43 17.55
C MET A 274 -5.87 7.77 16.79
N VAL A 275 -5.51 7.75 15.51
CA VAL A 275 -5.43 8.94 14.65
C VAL A 275 -6.82 9.55 14.37
N GLN A 276 -7.85 8.73 14.15
CA GLN A 276 -9.22 9.23 13.96
C GLN A 276 -9.84 9.80 15.24
N GLN A 277 -9.50 9.27 16.41
CA GLN A 277 -9.96 9.80 17.70
C GLN A 277 -9.31 11.16 18.01
N ILE A 278 -8.05 11.35 17.61
CA ILE A 278 -7.36 12.64 17.68
C ILE A 278 -8.01 13.67 16.73
N MET A 279 -8.34 13.27 15.50
CA MET A 279 -9.02 14.14 14.52
C MET A 279 -10.43 14.55 14.95
N LYS A 280 -11.22 13.64 15.54
CA LYS A 280 -12.56 13.93 16.08
C LYS A 280 -12.49 14.93 17.26
N ASN A 281 -11.50 14.79 18.14
CA ASN A 281 -11.31 15.71 19.27
C ASN A 281 -10.84 17.12 18.85
N ALA A 282 -10.13 17.25 17.72
CA ALA A 282 -9.71 18.55 17.20
C ALA A 282 -10.88 19.39 16.65
N ASN A 283 -11.94 18.75 16.12
CA ASN A 283 -13.12 19.45 15.57
C ASN A 283 -14.20 19.78 16.61
N GLY A 284 -14.15 19.23 17.82
CA GLY A 284 -15.10 19.54 18.90
C GLY A 284 -14.86 20.89 19.60
N GLY A 285 -13.80 21.61 19.25
CA GLY A 285 -13.36 22.82 19.96
C GLY A 285 -13.92 24.16 19.44
N ILE A 286 -14.65 24.19 18.33
CA ILE A 286 -15.05 25.46 17.68
C ILE A 286 -16.53 25.83 17.93
N ASP A 287 -17.39 24.90 18.35
CA ASP A 287 -18.85 25.16 18.41
C ASP A 287 -19.46 25.17 19.83
N SER A 288 -18.77 25.79 20.81
CA SER A 288 -19.37 25.99 22.15
C SER A 288 -19.03 27.32 22.84
N ARG A 289 -18.61 28.35 22.10
CA ARG A 289 -18.47 29.72 22.66
C ARG A 289 -19.16 30.80 21.84
N ARG A 290 -20.49 30.75 21.72
CA ARG A 290 -21.33 31.98 21.73
C ARG A 290 -22.83 31.69 21.81
N ARG A 291 -23.32 31.28 23.00
CA ARG A 291 -24.71 31.54 23.38
C ARG A 291 -24.88 31.62 24.90
N LEU A 292 -24.28 32.66 25.48
CA LEU A 292 -24.62 33.14 26.82
C LEU A 292 -24.53 34.67 26.79
N THR A 293 -25.68 35.32 26.59
CA THR A 293 -26.01 36.62 27.16
C THR A 293 -27.53 36.70 27.17
N ARG A 294 -28.06 36.59 28.39
CA ARG A 294 -29.35 37.13 28.80
C ARG A 294 -29.03 38.38 29.60
#